data_AF-A0A2I0KKG5-F1
#
_entry.id   AF-A0A2I0KKG5-F1
#
_cell.length_a   1.000
_cell.length_b   1.000
_cell.length_c   1.000
_cell.angle_alpha   90.00
_cell.angle_beta   90.00
_cell.angle_gamma   90.00
#
_symmetry.space_group_name_H-M   'P 1'
#
loop_
_entity.id
_entity.type
_entity.pdbx_description
1 polymer ?
#
loop_
_entity_poly.entity_id
_entity_poly.type
_entity_poly.pdbx_seq_one_letter_code
_entity_poly.pdbx_strand_id
1 'polypeptide(L)'
;MAKTYAFGLMSALAATASFGSTTAHADGPFSFNPFSTSPPSPGGAPPASASPAKQSPLPDSPGNESSPPKVRNDNPRTTSAGFDPEALERGAKALREINASSNAKKVFELMKKQEETRLAEFGTKAAEFKAMQAQAETERQRVVYDEQKKLANFQAQTKTQMARYEDELARKRMQ
;
A
#
# COMPACT_ATOMS: atom_id res chain seq x y z
N MET A 1 63.66 -11.89 8.29
CA MET A 1 63.04 -10.80 9.09
C MET A 1 61.69 -10.48 8.48
N ALA A 2 60.59 -10.62 9.24
CA ALA A 2 59.23 -10.53 8.71
C ALA A 2 58.75 -9.08 8.51
N LYS A 3 57.77 -8.89 7.61
CA LYS A 3 56.91 -7.70 7.59
C LYS A 3 55.48 -8.14 7.88
N THR A 4 54.92 -7.62 8.96
CA THR A 4 53.56 -7.88 9.42
C THR A 4 52.54 -7.06 8.61
N TYR A 5 51.49 -7.70 8.13
CA TYR A 5 50.31 -7.03 7.57
C TYR A 5 49.19 -7.03 8.62
N ALA A 6 48.82 -5.86 9.11
CA ALA A 6 47.73 -5.70 10.05
C ALA A 6 46.42 -5.42 9.28
N PHE A 7 45.60 -6.45 9.08
CA PHE A 7 44.22 -6.28 8.60
C PHE A 7 43.29 -5.98 9.79
N GLY A 8 42.90 -4.71 9.93
CA GLY A 8 41.93 -4.28 10.94
C GLY A 8 40.50 -4.56 10.51
N LEU A 9 39.89 -5.65 10.98
CA LEU A 9 38.45 -5.90 10.84
C LEU A 9 37.69 -5.22 11.98
N MET A 10 37.13 -4.03 11.72
CA MET A 10 36.21 -3.35 12.63
C MET A 10 34.77 -3.78 12.36
N SER A 11 34.33 -4.87 13.01
CA SER A 11 32.92 -5.28 13.02
C SER A 11 32.18 -4.58 14.18
N ALA A 12 31.51 -3.47 13.88
CA ALA A 12 30.63 -2.80 14.83
C ALA A 12 29.28 -3.53 14.95
N LEU A 13 29.16 -4.44 15.92
CA LEU A 13 27.88 -5.06 16.27
C LEU A 13 27.02 -4.07 17.07
N ALA A 14 26.16 -3.30 16.39
CA ALA A 14 25.19 -2.43 17.04
C ALA A 14 24.09 -3.26 17.71
N ALA A 15 24.01 -3.20 19.05
CA ALA A 15 22.98 -3.89 19.81
C ALA A 15 21.59 -3.27 19.57
N THR A 16 20.64 -4.08 19.13
CA THR A 16 19.24 -3.67 18.97
C THR A 16 18.55 -3.57 20.34
N ALA A 17 18.58 -2.38 20.94
CA ALA A 17 17.80 -2.09 22.14
C ALA A 17 16.31 -1.98 21.78
N SER A 18 15.52 -2.98 22.17
CA SER A 18 14.06 -2.98 22.06
C SER A 18 13.46 -2.00 23.07
N PHE A 19 13.32 -0.73 22.68
CA PHE A 19 12.52 0.24 23.43
C PHE A 19 11.04 0.11 23.05
N GLY A 20 10.39 -0.90 23.64
CA GLY A 20 8.93 -0.95 23.70
C GLY A 20 8.39 0.16 24.59
N SER A 21 8.19 1.36 24.03
CA SER A 21 7.43 2.43 24.68
C SER A 21 6.02 2.47 24.09
N THR A 22 5.05 2.07 24.91
CA THR A 22 3.64 2.04 24.56
C THR A 22 3.06 3.45 24.45
N THR A 23 3.02 4.02 23.25
CA THR A 23 2.20 5.20 22.96
C THR A 23 0.74 4.79 22.80
N ALA A 24 0.03 4.73 23.92
CA ALA A 24 -1.40 4.46 23.98
C ALA A 24 -2.19 5.64 23.39
N HIS A 25 -2.55 5.55 22.11
CA HIS A 25 -3.60 6.38 21.52
C HIS A 25 -4.96 5.73 21.80
N ALA A 26 -5.94 6.55 22.18
CA ALA A 26 -7.23 6.07 22.66
C ALA A 26 -8.07 5.46 21.54
N ASP A 27 -8.11 4.13 21.49
CA ASP A 27 -8.99 3.40 20.60
C ASP A 27 -10.42 3.40 21.17
N GLY A 28 -11.36 3.94 20.39
CA GLY A 28 -12.79 3.81 20.69
C GLY A 28 -13.28 2.38 20.41
N PRO A 29 -14.54 2.04 20.72
CA PRO A 29 -15.05 0.66 20.57
C PRO A 29 -15.24 0.18 19.11
N PHE A 30 -14.56 0.79 18.12
CA PHE A 30 -14.67 0.49 16.70
C PHE A 30 -13.43 -0.21 16.16
N SER A 31 -13.15 -1.40 16.71
CA SER A 31 -12.20 -2.34 16.10
C SER A 31 -12.73 -2.82 14.75
N PHE A 32 -12.18 -2.29 13.66
CA PHE A 32 -12.43 -2.80 12.31
C PHE A 32 -11.48 -3.97 12.02
N ASN A 33 -11.96 -5.20 12.23
CA ASN A 33 -11.28 -6.41 11.76
C ASN A 33 -11.61 -6.65 10.28
N PRO A 34 -10.64 -6.53 9.34
CA PRO A 34 -10.93 -6.67 7.90
C PRO A 34 -11.18 -8.12 7.44
N PHE A 35 -11.02 -9.11 8.33
CA PHE A 35 -11.35 -10.51 8.10
C PHE A 35 -11.98 -11.17 9.34
N SER A 36 -13.26 -10.87 9.59
CA SER A 36 -14.09 -11.65 10.53
C SER A 36 -15.13 -12.46 9.76
N THR A 37 -14.83 -13.74 9.52
CA THR A 37 -15.78 -14.72 8.99
C THR A 37 -16.71 -15.18 10.12
N SER A 38 -17.99 -14.81 10.06
CA SER A 38 -18.99 -15.29 11.03
C SER A 38 -19.25 -16.79 10.90
N PRO A 39 -19.39 -17.56 12.00
CA PRO A 39 -19.76 -18.96 11.95
C PRO A 39 -21.26 -19.13 11.61
N PRO A 40 -21.66 -20.20 10.90
CA PRO A 40 -23.07 -20.49 10.65
C PRO A 40 -23.70 -21.21 11.86
N SER A 41 -24.81 -20.70 12.38
CA SER A 41 -25.69 -21.43 13.30
C SER A 41 -26.89 -22.03 12.56
N PRO A 42 -27.34 -23.25 12.91
CA PRO A 42 -28.31 -24.00 12.10
C PRO A 42 -29.78 -23.78 12.50
N GLY A 43 -30.68 -23.79 11.51
CA GLY A 43 -32.06 -24.27 11.65
C GLY A 43 -33.13 -23.29 12.17
N GLY A 44 -34.10 -22.96 11.31
CA GLY A 44 -35.34 -22.27 11.68
C GLY A 44 -36.11 -21.76 10.46
N ALA A 45 -37.31 -22.28 10.20
CA ALA A 45 -38.09 -22.06 8.97
C ALA A 45 -39.19 -20.96 9.12
N PRO A 46 -39.83 -20.48 8.02
CA PRO A 46 -40.62 -19.23 7.98
C PRO A 46 -42.12 -19.42 8.29
N PRO A 47 -42.90 -18.33 8.49
CA PRO A 47 -43.72 -17.76 7.40
C PRO A 47 -43.63 -16.19 7.39
N ALA A 48 -44.47 -15.34 6.76
CA ALA A 48 -45.78 -15.46 6.08
C ALA A 48 -45.95 -14.40 4.95
N SER A 49 -47.19 -14.13 4.49
CA SER A 49 -47.56 -13.32 3.31
C SER A 49 -48.47 -12.11 3.58
N ALA A 50 -48.26 -11.03 2.81
CA ALA A 50 -49.20 -10.00 2.29
C ALA A 50 -50.57 -9.69 2.95
N SER A 51 -50.84 -8.40 3.26
CA SER A 51 -52.01 -7.60 2.79
C SER A 51 -52.06 -6.15 3.35
N PRO A 52 -52.88 -5.21 2.80
CA PRO A 52 -52.62 -3.75 2.86
C PRO A 52 -53.66 -2.88 3.63
N ALA A 53 -53.52 -1.54 3.46
CA ALA A 53 -54.35 -0.40 3.94
C ALA A 53 -53.85 0.27 5.25
N LYS A 54 -54.00 1.60 5.48
CA LYS A 54 -54.92 2.62 4.91
C LYS A 54 -54.23 3.98 4.65
N GLN A 55 -54.80 4.78 3.73
CA GLN A 55 -54.51 6.22 3.54
C GLN A 55 -55.42 7.11 4.41
N SER A 56 -54.96 8.32 4.77
CA SER A 56 -55.68 9.62 4.80
C SER A 56 -54.71 10.74 5.33
N PRO A 57 -55.00 12.06 5.28
CA PRO A 57 -54.31 12.93 4.30
C PRO A 57 -53.50 14.13 4.88
N LEU A 58 -52.83 14.84 3.95
CA LEU A 58 -52.01 16.08 4.06
C LEU A 58 -52.74 17.29 4.72
N PRO A 59 -52.01 18.30 5.28
CA PRO A 59 -51.44 19.37 4.44
C PRO A 59 -50.01 19.86 4.81
N ASP A 60 -49.20 20.02 3.76
CA ASP A 60 -48.25 21.12 3.45
C ASP A 60 -47.30 21.72 4.52
N SER A 61 -46.01 21.45 4.34
CA SER A 61 -44.94 22.45 4.51
C SER A 61 -43.79 22.17 3.52
N PRO A 62 -43.13 23.21 2.97
CA PRO A 62 -42.42 23.08 1.71
C PRO A 62 -41.03 22.45 1.83
N GLY A 63 -40.76 21.52 0.92
CA GLY A 63 -39.46 21.29 0.28
C GLY A 63 -38.20 21.34 1.14
N ASN A 64 -37.77 20.18 1.63
CA ASN A 64 -36.35 19.87 1.61
C ASN A 64 -36.17 18.48 0.97
N GLU A 65 -35.85 18.48 -0.32
CA GLU A 65 -35.76 17.26 -1.12
C GLU A 65 -34.65 16.36 -0.58
N SER A 66 -34.98 15.08 -0.37
CA SER A 66 -34.03 14.05 0.02
C SER A 66 -33.08 13.75 -1.15
N SER A 67 -32.06 14.60 -1.33
CA SER A 67 -30.98 14.31 -2.27
C SER A 67 -30.30 12.98 -1.89
N PRO A 68 -29.98 12.10 -2.86
CA PRO A 68 -29.35 10.82 -2.57
C PRO A 68 -27.98 11.04 -1.91
N PRO A 69 -27.49 10.10 -1.07
CA PRO A 69 -26.21 10.23 -0.41
C PRO A 69 -25.09 10.38 -1.45
N LYS A 70 -24.57 11.61 -1.60
CA LYS A 70 -23.55 11.94 -2.58
C LYS A 70 -22.28 11.14 -2.29
N VAL A 71 -21.81 10.41 -3.30
CA VAL A 71 -20.57 9.62 -3.21
C VAL A 71 -19.41 10.56 -2.90
N ARG A 72 -18.78 10.34 -1.74
CA ARG A 72 -17.59 11.09 -1.34
C ARG A 72 -16.46 10.78 -2.32
N ASN A 73 -16.04 11.78 -3.09
CA ASN A 73 -14.94 11.65 -4.03
C ASN A 73 -13.64 12.02 -3.32
N ASP A 74 -12.88 11.03 -2.85
CA ASP A 74 -11.62 11.27 -2.15
C ASP A 74 -10.45 11.64 -3.11
N ASN A 75 -10.65 11.61 -4.44
CA ASN A 75 -9.66 12.03 -5.44
C ASN A 75 -10.30 12.74 -6.65
N PRO A 76 -10.82 13.97 -6.50
CA PRO A 76 -11.34 14.75 -7.63
C PRO A 76 -10.22 15.10 -8.62
N ARG A 77 -10.38 14.67 -9.88
CA ARG A 77 -9.46 15.01 -10.97
C ARG A 77 -9.56 16.50 -11.33
N THR A 78 -8.44 17.06 -11.77
CA THR A 78 -8.16 18.50 -11.97
C THR A 78 -8.83 19.16 -13.19
N THR A 79 -10.05 18.74 -13.52
CA THR A 79 -10.92 19.41 -14.51
C THR A 79 -12.25 19.77 -13.84
N SER A 80 -12.99 20.72 -14.41
CA SER A 80 -14.11 21.46 -13.78
C SER A 80 -15.21 20.65 -13.07
N ALA A 81 -15.33 19.34 -13.31
CA ALA A 81 -16.26 18.45 -12.61
C ALA A 81 -15.74 17.90 -11.26
N GLY A 82 -14.49 18.17 -10.87
CA GLY A 82 -13.89 17.74 -9.59
C GLY A 82 -14.07 18.74 -8.44
N PHE A 83 -14.63 19.93 -8.69
CA PHE A 83 -14.75 20.98 -7.68
C PHE A 83 -16.07 20.88 -6.93
N ASP A 84 -16.03 20.60 -5.62
CA ASP A 84 -17.21 20.61 -4.76
C ASP A 84 -17.40 22.00 -4.14
N PRO A 85 -18.40 22.79 -4.57
CA PRO A 85 -18.64 24.13 -4.03
C PRO A 85 -19.06 24.11 -2.55
N GLU A 86 -19.75 23.04 -2.10
CA GLU A 86 -20.17 22.88 -0.70
C GLU A 86 -18.96 22.66 0.23
N ALA A 87 -17.98 21.87 -0.23
CA ALA A 87 -16.73 21.68 0.49
C ALA A 87 -15.92 22.98 0.58
N LEU A 88 -15.90 23.79 -0.48
CA LEU A 88 -15.24 25.10 -0.45
C LEU A 88 -15.99 26.10 0.45
N GLU A 89 -17.32 26.17 0.41
CA GLU A 89 -18.10 27.03 1.31
C GLU A 89 -17.89 26.64 2.78
N ARG A 90 -17.96 25.33 3.09
CA ARG A 90 -17.65 24.80 4.43
C ARG A 90 -16.22 25.14 4.86
N GLY A 91 -15.24 25.04 3.96
CA GLY A 91 -13.86 25.42 4.22
C GLY A 91 -13.70 26.93 4.51
N ALA A 92 -14.32 27.78 3.70
CA ALA A 92 -14.31 29.23 3.86
C ALA A 92 -14.99 29.66 5.18
N LYS A 93 -16.10 29.03 5.54
CA LYS A 93 -16.79 29.24 6.83
C LYS A 93 -15.90 28.82 8.02
N ALA A 94 -15.30 27.64 7.96
CA ALA A 94 -14.38 27.17 9.00
C ALA A 94 -13.16 28.10 9.17
N LEU A 95 -12.57 28.61 8.08
CA LEU A 95 -11.49 29.58 8.14
C LEU A 95 -11.93 30.92 8.77
N ARG A 96 -13.16 31.38 8.50
CA ARG A 96 -13.74 32.58 9.11
C ARG A 96 -13.95 32.40 10.62
N GLU A 97 -14.43 31.23 11.04
CA GLU A 97 -14.59 30.87 12.45
C GLU A 97 -13.24 30.74 13.18
N ILE A 98 -12.23 30.10 12.57
CA ILE A 98 -10.87 30.01 13.11
C ILE A 98 -10.27 31.41 13.28
N ASN A 99 -10.38 32.28 12.28
CA ASN A 99 -9.83 33.64 12.31
C ASN A 99 -10.55 34.56 13.31
N ALA A 100 -11.82 34.30 13.63
CA ALA A 100 -12.54 34.98 14.70
C ALA A 100 -12.06 34.55 16.11
N SER A 101 -11.35 33.43 16.24
CA SER A 101 -10.82 32.95 17.51
C SER A 101 -9.49 33.61 17.91
N SER A 102 -9.28 33.81 19.21
CA SER A 102 -8.04 34.39 19.75
C SER A 102 -6.79 33.52 19.56
N ASN A 103 -6.95 32.24 19.19
CA ASN A 103 -5.85 31.30 19.00
C ASN A 103 -5.57 30.95 17.53
N ALA A 104 -6.16 31.67 16.56
CA ALA A 104 -6.04 31.41 15.12
C ALA A 104 -4.60 31.10 14.64
N LYS A 105 -3.61 31.86 15.12
CA LYS A 105 -2.19 31.67 14.77
C LYS A 105 -1.65 30.29 15.17
N LYS A 106 -1.99 29.81 16.37
CA LYS A 106 -1.56 28.49 16.88
C LYS A 106 -2.20 27.35 16.10
N VAL A 107 -3.46 27.52 15.69
CA VAL A 107 -4.16 26.55 14.83
C VAL A 107 -3.46 26.46 13.47
N PHE A 108 -3.12 27.60 12.86
CA PHE A 108 -2.40 27.62 11.59
C PHE A 108 -1.00 26.97 11.68
N GLU A 109 -0.24 27.25 12.75
CA GLU A 109 1.05 26.59 13.02
C GLU A 109 0.92 25.08 13.19
N LEU A 110 -0.13 24.61 13.86
CA LEU A 110 -0.41 23.19 14.06
C LEU A 110 -0.81 22.51 12.74
N MET A 111 -1.70 23.12 11.95
CA MET A 111 -2.09 22.63 10.63
C MET A 111 -0.89 22.57 9.68
N LYS A 112 -0.02 23.58 9.70
CA LYS A 112 1.24 23.58 8.93
C LYS A 112 2.13 22.39 9.31
N LYS A 113 2.36 22.17 10.62
CA LYS A 113 3.18 21.03 11.09
C LYS A 113 2.55 19.68 10.72
N GLN A 114 1.23 19.55 10.80
CA GLN A 114 0.53 18.33 10.38
C GLN A 114 0.71 18.04 8.90
N GLU A 115 0.58 19.04 8.02
CA GLU A 115 0.80 18.85 6.59
C GLU A 115 2.28 18.63 6.25
N GLU A 116 3.22 19.27 6.95
CA GLU A 116 4.67 18.97 6.85
C GLU A 116 4.97 17.50 7.22
N THR A 117 4.40 16.98 8.31
CA THR A 117 4.50 15.55 8.67
C THR A 117 3.86 14.66 7.62
N ARG A 118 2.69 15.01 7.10
CA ARG A 118 1.98 14.24 6.07
C ARG A 118 2.78 14.16 4.77
N LEU A 119 3.41 15.25 4.34
CA LEU A 119 4.33 15.28 3.20
C LEU A 119 5.57 14.42 3.45
N ALA A 120 6.11 14.43 4.67
CA ALA A 120 7.22 13.56 5.06
C ALA A 120 6.81 12.07 5.01
N GLU A 121 5.62 11.70 5.50
CA GLU A 121 5.11 10.33 5.39
C GLU A 121 4.94 9.87 3.93
N PHE A 122 4.43 10.72 3.05
CA PHE A 122 4.36 10.43 1.62
C PHE A 122 5.76 10.29 0.99
N GLY A 123 6.72 11.10 1.42
CA GLY A 123 8.12 10.99 1.03
C GLY A 123 8.76 9.66 1.44
N THR A 124 8.54 9.23 2.69
CA THR A 124 9.00 7.93 3.21
C THR A 124 8.38 6.78 2.43
N LYS A 125 7.05 6.77 2.23
CA LYS A 125 6.35 5.74 1.44
C LYS A 125 6.86 5.69 0.00
N ALA A 126 7.10 6.84 -0.64
CA ALA A 126 7.68 6.89 -1.99
C ALA A 126 9.11 6.33 -2.03
N ALA A 127 9.92 6.58 -1.01
CA ALA A 127 11.26 6.02 -0.88
C ALA A 127 11.24 4.49 -0.64
N GLU A 128 10.32 3.99 0.18
CA GLU A 128 10.09 2.56 0.40
C GLU A 128 9.70 1.84 -0.90
N PHE A 129 8.73 2.37 -1.65
CA PHE A 129 8.36 1.80 -2.96
C PHE A 129 9.53 1.82 -3.95
N LYS A 130 10.34 2.88 -3.98
CA LYS A 130 11.53 2.95 -4.83
C LYS A 130 12.61 1.93 -4.43
N ALA A 131 12.81 1.71 -3.12
CA ALA A 131 13.73 0.70 -2.61
C ALA A 131 13.26 -0.72 -2.96
N MET A 132 11.97 -1.01 -2.78
CA MET A 132 11.35 -2.29 -3.17
C MET A 132 11.46 -2.53 -4.68
N GLN A 133 11.25 -1.51 -5.51
CA GLN A 133 11.42 -1.59 -6.97
C GLN A 133 12.87 -1.94 -7.35
N ALA A 134 13.85 -1.28 -6.74
CA ALA A 134 15.27 -1.55 -7.00
C ALA A 134 15.69 -2.97 -6.55
N GLN A 135 15.14 -3.48 -5.44
CA GLN A 135 15.35 -4.86 -5.01
C GLN A 135 14.76 -5.85 -6.02
N ALA A 136 13.51 -5.66 -6.45
CA ALA A 136 12.86 -6.50 -7.44
C ALA A 136 13.58 -6.51 -8.80
N GLU A 137 14.13 -5.38 -9.24
CA GLU A 137 14.94 -5.31 -10.45
C GLU A 137 16.27 -6.07 -10.29
N THR A 138 16.94 -5.94 -9.14
CA THR A 138 18.18 -6.66 -8.83
C THR A 138 17.95 -8.17 -8.80
N GLU A 139 16.86 -8.63 -8.18
CA GLU A 139 16.47 -10.04 -8.16
C GLU A 139 16.17 -10.57 -9.56
N ARG A 140 15.42 -9.80 -10.37
CA ARG A 140 15.15 -10.14 -11.78
C ARG A 140 16.44 -10.31 -12.58
N GLN A 141 17.40 -9.38 -12.45
CA GLN A 141 18.69 -9.48 -13.14
C GLN A 141 19.47 -10.72 -12.69
N ARG A 142 19.45 -11.04 -11.39
CA ARG A 142 20.08 -12.24 -10.84
C ARG A 142 19.48 -13.54 -11.39
N VAL A 143 18.15 -13.65 -11.41
CA VAL A 143 17.45 -14.83 -11.96
C VAL A 143 17.80 -15.04 -13.43
N VAL A 144 17.73 -13.98 -14.25
CA VAL A 144 18.09 -14.04 -15.67
C VAL A 144 19.54 -14.48 -15.88
N TYR A 145 20.48 -13.98 -15.05
CA TYR A 145 21.88 -14.40 -15.13
C TYR A 145 22.09 -15.87 -14.73
N ASP A 146 21.45 -16.32 -13.65
CA ASP A 146 21.52 -17.71 -13.20
C ASP A 146 20.88 -18.68 -14.21
N GLU A 147 19.81 -18.27 -14.90
CA GLU A 147 19.22 -19.02 -16.02
C GLU A 147 20.14 -19.08 -17.24
N GLN A 148 20.71 -17.95 -17.67
CA GLN A 148 21.69 -17.92 -18.77
C GLN A 148 22.90 -18.81 -18.47
N LYS A 149 23.41 -18.77 -17.24
CA LYS A 149 24.53 -19.63 -16.80
C LYS A 149 24.16 -21.12 -16.84
N LYS A 150 22.95 -21.49 -16.41
CA LYS A 150 22.44 -22.88 -16.52
C LYS A 150 22.32 -23.31 -17.98
N LEU A 151 21.76 -22.47 -18.85
CA LEU A 151 21.62 -22.74 -20.28
C LEU A 151 22.99 -22.90 -20.96
N ALA A 152 23.94 -22.02 -20.69
CA ALA A 152 25.30 -22.10 -21.22
C ALA A 152 26.02 -23.39 -20.78
N ASN A 153 25.90 -23.76 -19.50
CA ASN A 153 26.45 -25.02 -18.98
C ASN A 153 25.83 -26.24 -19.67
N PHE A 154 24.50 -26.27 -19.83
CA PHE A 154 23.81 -27.37 -20.50
C PHE A 154 24.24 -27.48 -21.97
N GLN A 155 24.27 -26.36 -22.71
CA GLN A 155 24.74 -26.34 -24.10
C GLN A 155 26.20 -26.80 -24.23
N ALA A 156 27.08 -26.41 -23.30
CA ALA A 156 28.47 -26.86 -23.30
C ALA A 156 28.60 -28.38 -23.05
N GLN A 157 27.79 -28.94 -22.14
CA GLN A 157 27.71 -30.38 -21.93
C GLN A 157 27.19 -31.11 -23.17
N THR A 158 26.08 -30.66 -23.79
CA THR A 158 25.54 -31.25 -25.02
C THR A 158 26.58 -31.21 -26.15
N LYS A 159 27.23 -30.06 -26.39
CA LYS A 159 28.28 -29.91 -27.41
C LYS A 159 29.46 -30.86 -27.15
N THR A 160 29.88 -31.02 -25.89
CA THR A 160 30.94 -31.96 -25.52
C THR A 160 30.57 -33.42 -25.82
N GLN A 161 29.32 -33.81 -25.54
CA GLN A 161 28.83 -35.17 -25.83
C GLN A 161 28.69 -35.42 -27.35
N MET A 162 28.22 -34.42 -28.11
CA MET A 162 28.14 -34.48 -29.56
C MET A 162 29.54 -34.61 -30.20
N ALA A 163 30.50 -33.77 -29.80
CA ALA A 163 31.86 -33.84 -30.32
C ALA A 163 32.53 -35.20 -30.05
N ARG A 164 32.35 -35.77 -28.85
CA ARG A 164 32.83 -37.13 -28.53
C ARG A 164 32.22 -38.21 -29.44
N TYR A 165 30.92 -38.11 -29.72
CA TYR A 165 30.23 -39.04 -30.63
C TYR A 165 30.72 -38.87 -32.09
N GLU A 166 30.95 -37.64 -32.52
CA GLU A 166 31.51 -37.34 -33.85
C GLU A 166 32.93 -37.88 -34.01
N ASP A 167 33.80 -37.74 -32.99
CA ASP A 167 35.14 -38.32 -32.95
C ASP A 167 35.11 -39.86 -33.03
N GLU A 168 34.23 -40.51 -32.25
CA GLU A 168 34.05 -41.97 -32.31
C GLU A 168 33.55 -42.45 -33.67
N LEU A 169 32.62 -41.71 -34.28
CA LEU A 169 32.08 -42.00 -35.61
C LEU A 169 33.14 -41.79 -36.70
N ALA A 170 33.96 -40.73 -36.59
CA ALA A 170 35.08 -40.49 -37.51
C ALA A 170 36.13 -41.60 -37.43
N ARG A 171 36.48 -42.07 -36.22
CA ARG A 171 37.37 -43.23 -36.04
C ARG A 171 36.81 -44.51 -36.67
N LYS A 172 35.51 -44.76 -36.53
CA LYS A 172 34.83 -45.91 -37.17
C LYS A 172 34.75 -45.83 -38.71
N ARG A 173 34.92 -44.64 -39.30
CA ARG A 173 35.02 -44.44 -40.77
C ARG A 173 36.45 -44.62 -41.31
N MET A 174 37.45 -44.68 -40.43
CA MET A 174 38.87 -44.84 -40.76
C MET A 174 39.37 -46.27 -40.58
N GLN A 175 38.50 -47.18 -40.09
CA GLN A 175 38.72 -48.63 -39.99
C GLN A 175 37.99 -49.35 -41.12
#